data_AF-A0A8X6FK52-F1
#
_entry.id   AF-A0A8X6FK52-F1
#
_cell.length_a   1.000
_cell.length_b   1.000
_cell.length_c   1.000
_cell.angle_alpha   90.00
_cell.angle_beta   90.00
_cell.angle_gamma   90.00
#
_symmetry.space_group_name_H-M   'P 1'
#
loop_
_entity.id
_entity.type
_entity.pdbx_description
1 polymer ?
#
loop_
_entity_poly.entity_id
_entity_poly.type
_entity_poly.pdbx_seq_one_letter_code
_entity_poly.pdbx_strand_id
1 'polypeptide(L)'
;MIERVLQTEKPTDRAVFYLPHQSVFRQESLTTKMLIVFDASSHENGQLAHNECIWSGANLNPNIFHLIIYFRLNTIAITADIECAFLQISLRDEDRDAIRFLFPELEPNKTDSYKLQVYRFKHVMFGVKICASSADKIYDPIGFLSPYTIRLKCLLQELWLWKLAWDDEIPPDIYATWSQWWSEVPLLSELKIPRMILNSGGDSCDVQIYTFFDASQKAHGAAAFLRVKYKDRIGVNFVTSKSSEKIIPAQIGTDGCFT
;
A
#
# COMPACT_ATOMS: atom_id res chain seq x y z
N MET A 1 -4.71 -23.04 11.55
CA MET A 1 -5.09 -21.77 10.86
C MET A 1 -6.60 -21.71 10.64
N ILE A 2 -7.17 -22.71 9.98
CA ILE A 2 -8.62 -22.89 9.81
C ILE A 2 -9.13 -24.06 10.66
N GLU A 3 -10.44 -24.12 10.89
CA GLU A 3 -11.12 -25.26 11.49
C GLU A 3 -12.43 -25.56 10.76
N ARG A 4 -12.82 -26.84 10.75
CA ARG A 4 -14.08 -27.31 10.18
C ARG A 4 -15.22 -26.96 11.11
N VAL A 5 -16.28 -26.36 10.60
CA VAL A 5 -17.51 -26.13 11.37
C VAL A 5 -18.37 -27.40 11.29
N LEU A 6 -18.71 -27.97 12.45
CA LEU A 6 -19.56 -29.16 12.50
C LEU A 6 -21.00 -28.79 12.16
N GLN A 7 -21.72 -29.66 11.43
CA GLN A 7 -23.13 -29.40 11.08
C GLN A 7 -24.05 -29.27 12.30
N THR A 8 -23.62 -29.82 13.45
CA THR A 8 -24.33 -29.75 14.73
C THR A 8 -24.02 -28.47 15.51
N GLU A 9 -23.01 -27.71 15.10
CA GLU A 9 -22.58 -26.48 15.77
C GLU A 9 -23.50 -25.33 15.35
N LYS A 10 -24.27 -24.79 16.30
CA LYS A 10 -25.02 -23.56 16.07
C LYS A 10 -24.03 -22.39 15.99
N PRO A 11 -24.25 -21.42 15.09
CA PRO A 11 -23.44 -20.21 15.10
C PRO A 11 -23.53 -19.54 16.47
N THR A 12 -22.46 -18.85 16.86
CA THR A 12 -22.51 -17.95 18.02
C THR A 12 -23.60 -16.89 17.83
N ASP A 13 -24.08 -16.27 18.92
CA ASP A 13 -25.09 -15.19 18.90
C ASP A 13 -24.59 -13.89 18.21
N ARG A 14 -23.48 -13.95 17.45
CA ARG A 14 -22.88 -12.87 16.68
C ARG A 14 -23.10 -13.04 15.18
N ALA A 15 -22.68 -12.04 14.41
CA ALA A 15 -22.80 -12.04 12.97
C ALA A 15 -22.06 -13.23 12.32
N VAL A 16 -22.71 -13.87 11.36
CA VAL A 16 -22.18 -14.96 10.56
C VAL A 16 -21.99 -14.47 9.14
N PHE A 17 -20.80 -14.63 8.57
CA PHE A 17 -20.53 -14.20 7.19
C PHE A 17 -19.71 -15.25 6.44
N TYR A 18 -20.03 -15.44 5.17
CA TYR A 18 -19.34 -16.37 4.27
C TYR A 18 -18.54 -15.58 3.24
N LEU A 19 -17.22 -15.68 3.33
CA LEU A 19 -16.29 -15.03 2.42
C LEU A 19 -16.22 -15.82 1.11
N PRO A 20 -16.51 -15.18 -0.05
CA PRO A 20 -16.21 -15.76 -1.33
C PRO A 20 -14.68 -15.87 -1.51
N HIS A 21 -14.26 -16.89 -2.24
CA HIS A 21 -12.86 -17.14 -2.53
C HIS A 21 -12.64 -17.63 -3.96
N GLN A 22 -11.44 -17.39 -4.47
CA GLN A 22 -11.02 -17.86 -5.79
C GLN A 22 -9.56 -18.31 -5.77
N SER A 23 -9.22 -19.27 -6.63
CA SER A 23 -7.85 -19.69 -6.85
C SER A 23 -7.15 -18.75 -7.82
N VAL A 24 -6.02 -18.19 -7.41
CA VAL A 24 -5.13 -17.39 -8.26
C VAL A 24 -3.86 -18.19 -8.50
N PHE A 25 -3.57 -18.47 -9.77
CA PHE A 25 -2.36 -19.20 -10.17
C PHE A 25 -1.24 -18.24 -10.51
N ARG A 26 -0.09 -18.41 -9.86
CA ARG A 26 1.14 -17.67 -10.15
C ARG A 26 2.14 -18.64 -10.75
N GLN A 27 2.12 -18.77 -12.07
CA GLN A 27 2.97 -19.73 -12.79
C GLN A 27 4.47 -19.49 -12.57
N GLU A 28 4.86 -18.24 -12.32
CA GLU A 28 6.25 -17.82 -12.05
C GLU A 28 6.70 -18.02 -10.59
N SER A 29 5.78 -18.38 -9.68
CA SER A 29 6.14 -18.61 -8.27
C SER A 29 6.82 -19.97 -8.10
N LEU A 30 8.04 -19.97 -7.57
CA LEU A 30 8.80 -21.19 -7.28
C LEU A 30 8.23 -21.97 -6.09
N THR A 31 7.61 -21.30 -5.11
CA THR A 31 7.20 -21.89 -3.83
C THR A 31 5.70 -22.17 -3.74
N THR A 32 4.85 -21.36 -4.36
CA THR A 32 3.39 -21.52 -4.24
C THR A 32 2.70 -21.14 -5.55
N LYS A 33 2.52 -22.15 -6.41
CA LYS A 33 1.92 -21.99 -7.75
C LYS A 33 0.43 -21.61 -7.71
N MET A 34 -0.27 -21.88 -6.62
CA MET A 34 -1.70 -21.57 -6.44
C MET A 34 -1.93 -20.94 -5.06
N LEU A 35 -2.60 -19.80 -5.03
CA LEU A 35 -3.06 -19.12 -3.81
C LEU A 35 -4.58 -19.05 -3.79
N ILE A 36 -5.18 -19.23 -2.61
CA ILE A 36 -6.60 -18.95 -2.40
C ILE A 36 -6.71 -17.50 -1.93
N VAL A 37 -7.44 -16.69 -2.69
CA VAL A 37 -7.70 -15.28 -2.36
C VAL A 37 -9.15 -15.16 -1.93
N PHE A 38 -9.36 -14.56 -0.75
CA PHE A 38 -10.67 -14.27 -0.20
C PHE A 38 -11.05 -12.83 -0.51
N ASP A 39 -12.29 -12.62 -0.92
CA ASP A 39 -12.81 -11.30 -1.24
C ASP A 39 -13.77 -10.82 -0.14
N ALA A 40 -13.24 -9.99 0.76
CA ALA A 40 -14.00 -9.38 1.84
C ALA A 40 -14.67 -8.04 1.45
N SER A 41 -14.50 -7.61 0.20
CA SER A 41 -15.19 -6.46 -0.39
C SER A 41 -16.45 -6.85 -1.16
N SER A 42 -16.62 -8.13 -1.49
CA SER A 42 -17.81 -8.64 -2.16
C SER A 42 -19.08 -8.45 -1.31
N HIS A 43 -20.13 -7.96 -1.95
CA HIS A 43 -21.46 -7.76 -1.37
C HIS A 43 -22.53 -7.82 -2.46
N GLU A 44 -23.76 -8.13 -2.07
CA GLU A 44 -24.93 -8.00 -2.94
C GLU A 44 -25.35 -6.52 -3.02
N ASN A 45 -26.00 -6.12 -4.13
CA ASN A 45 -26.49 -4.75 -4.29
C ASN A 45 -27.41 -4.35 -3.13
N GLY A 46 -27.03 -3.28 -2.43
CA GLY A 46 -27.77 -2.75 -1.26
C GLY A 46 -27.45 -3.45 0.07
N GLN A 47 -26.52 -4.41 0.10
CA GLN A 47 -26.00 -5.02 1.32
C GLN A 47 -24.59 -4.48 1.64
N LEU A 48 -24.20 -4.55 2.91
CA LEU A 48 -22.86 -4.14 3.34
C LEU A 48 -21.84 -5.27 3.10
N ALA A 49 -20.65 -4.89 2.65
CA ALA A 49 -19.53 -5.82 2.55
C ALA A 49 -18.98 -6.19 3.93
N HIS A 50 -18.30 -7.32 4.01
CA HIS A 50 -17.68 -7.77 5.26
C HIS A 50 -16.75 -6.70 5.85
N ASN A 51 -15.92 -6.07 5.00
CA ASN A 51 -15.01 -4.99 5.40
C ASN A 51 -15.72 -3.72 5.92
N GLU A 52 -17.00 -3.52 5.64
CA GLU A 52 -17.79 -2.39 6.14
C GLU A 52 -18.42 -2.69 7.50
N CYS A 53 -18.68 -3.97 7.78
CA CYS A 53 -19.22 -4.45 9.05
C CYS A 53 -18.13 -4.65 10.12
N ILE A 54 -16.84 -4.56 9.76
CA ILE A 54 -15.73 -4.71 10.69
C ILE A 54 -15.31 -3.36 11.26
N TRP A 55 -15.25 -3.31 12.59
CA TRP A 55 -14.65 -2.19 13.29
C TRP A 55 -13.12 -2.30 13.28
N SER A 56 -12.45 -1.41 12.56
CA SER A 56 -10.99 -1.44 12.35
C SER A 56 -10.15 -1.01 13.57
N GLY A 57 -10.79 -0.55 14.65
CA GLY A 57 -10.11 -0.08 15.86
C GLY A 57 -9.24 1.16 15.65
N ALA A 58 -8.48 1.52 16.69
CA ALA A 58 -7.46 2.57 16.58
C ALA A 58 -6.25 2.06 15.78
N ASN A 59 -5.69 2.93 14.93
CA ASN A 59 -4.46 2.59 14.21
C ASN A 59 -3.29 2.54 15.20
N LEU A 60 -2.85 1.32 15.54
CA LEU A 60 -1.68 1.08 16.39
C LEU A 60 -0.37 1.06 15.61
N ASN A 61 -0.42 1.16 14.27
CA ASN A 61 0.79 1.16 13.47
C ASN A 61 1.56 2.45 13.75
N PRO A 62 2.85 2.35 14.13
CA PRO A 62 3.70 3.52 14.28
C PRO A 62 3.79 4.27 12.95
N ASN A 63 3.93 5.59 13.02
CA ASN A 63 4.08 6.40 11.84
C ASN A 63 5.36 5.99 11.09
N ILE A 64 5.18 5.42 9.89
CA ILE A 64 6.27 4.90 9.05
C ILE A 64 7.28 5.97 8.64
N PHE A 65 6.87 7.25 8.54
CA PHE A 65 7.81 8.35 8.33
C PHE A 65 8.83 8.41 9.47
N HIS A 66 8.35 8.42 10.71
CA HIS A 66 9.23 8.44 11.89
C HIS A 66 10.09 7.18 11.96
N LEU A 67 9.53 6.01 11.70
CA LEU A 67 10.29 4.75 11.68
C LEU A 67 11.44 4.79 10.68
N ILE A 68 11.20 5.26 9.45
CA ILE A 68 12.24 5.32 8.43
C ILE A 68 13.30 6.37 8.82
N ILE A 69 12.92 7.52 9.37
CA ILE A 69 13.90 8.48 9.90
C ILE A 69 14.75 7.84 11.00
N TYR A 70 14.15 7.17 11.99
CA TYR A 70 14.90 6.46 13.04
C TYR A 70 15.81 5.38 12.48
N PHE A 71 15.34 4.60 11.51
CA PHE A 71 16.12 3.59 10.80
C PHE A 71 17.33 4.20 10.08
N ARG A 72 17.20 5.44 9.59
CA ARG A 72 18.24 6.21 8.93
C ARG A 72 19.16 6.97 9.89
N LEU A 73 18.81 7.16 11.16
CA LEU A 73 19.69 7.83 12.14
C LEU A 73 20.79 6.91 12.68
N ASN A 74 20.55 5.60 12.75
CA ASN A 74 21.44 4.64 13.40
C ASN A 74 22.52 4.09 12.45
N THR A 75 23.72 3.80 12.97
CA THR A 75 24.82 3.23 12.17
C THR A 75 24.54 1.81 11.72
N ILE A 76 23.89 1.02 12.57
CA ILE A 76 23.54 -0.35 12.29
C ILE A 76 22.02 -0.42 12.22
N ALA A 77 21.53 -1.08 11.17
CA ALA A 77 20.12 -1.33 10.94
C ALA A 77 19.93 -2.83 10.86
N ILE A 78 18.94 -3.35 11.60
CA ILE A 78 18.55 -4.76 11.55
C ILE A 78 17.16 -4.80 10.92
N THR A 79 17.02 -5.62 9.89
CA THR A 79 15.75 -5.91 9.24
C THR A 79 15.49 -7.40 9.37
N ALA A 80 14.28 -7.76 9.78
CA ALA A 80 13.81 -9.14 9.79
C ALA A 80 12.42 -9.16 9.15
N ASP A 81 12.20 -10.15 8.28
CA ASP A 81 10.86 -10.44 7.80
C ASP A 81 10.17 -11.36 8.82
N ILE A 82 8.96 -10.98 9.22
CA ILE A 82 8.14 -11.82 10.11
C ILE A 82 7.19 -12.58 9.20
N GLU A 83 7.61 -13.78 8.81
CA GLU A 83 6.77 -14.67 8.02
C GLU A 83 5.42 -14.89 8.72
N CYS A 84 4.34 -14.70 7.95
CA CYS A 84 2.99 -15.03 8.37
C CYS A 84 2.53 -14.31 9.67
N ALA A 85 2.98 -13.08 9.94
CA ALA A 85 2.64 -12.34 11.16
C ALA A 85 1.13 -12.30 11.49
N PHE A 86 0.27 -12.06 10.49
CA PHE A 86 -1.19 -12.05 10.68
C PHE A 86 -1.75 -13.41 11.10
N LEU A 87 -1.16 -14.50 10.64
CA LEU A 87 -1.58 -15.86 10.95
C LEU A 87 -1.21 -16.27 12.38
N GLN A 88 -0.36 -15.50 13.07
CA GLN A 88 -0.05 -15.67 14.48
C GLN A 88 -1.04 -14.94 15.40
N ILE A 89 -1.88 -14.05 14.86
CA ILE A 89 -2.89 -13.31 15.63
C ILE A 89 -4.16 -14.13 15.68
N SER A 90 -4.42 -14.79 16.81
CA SER A 90 -5.65 -15.57 17.00
C SER A 90 -6.88 -14.67 17.17
N LEU A 91 -8.00 -15.13 16.62
CA LEU A 91 -9.31 -14.53 16.80
C LEU A 91 -10.02 -15.17 17.99
N ARG A 92 -10.80 -14.34 18.69
CA ARG A 92 -11.70 -14.77 19.75
C ARG A 92 -12.69 -15.77 19.17
N ASP A 93 -13.00 -16.83 19.93
CA ASP A 93 -13.88 -17.90 19.46
C ASP A 93 -15.25 -17.35 18.98
N GLU A 94 -15.75 -16.32 19.66
CA GLU A 94 -16.99 -15.60 19.37
C GLU A 94 -17.02 -14.83 18.03
N ASP A 95 -15.85 -14.48 17.47
CA ASP A 95 -15.76 -13.67 16.23
C ASP A 95 -15.41 -14.52 14.99
N ARG A 96 -15.05 -15.79 15.17
CA ARG A 96 -14.61 -16.66 14.07
C ARG A 96 -15.71 -16.94 13.05
N ASP A 97 -16.96 -16.86 13.48
CA ASP A 97 -18.11 -17.09 12.60
C ASP A 97 -18.34 -15.96 11.59
N ALA A 98 -17.71 -14.80 11.80
CA ALA A 98 -17.72 -13.70 10.85
C ALA A 98 -16.80 -13.96 9.63
N ILE A 99 -15.98 -15.01 9.63
CA ILE A 99 -15.01 -15.30 8.56
C ILE A 99 -15.06 -16.78 8.14
N ARG A 100 -16.27 -17.24 7.84
CA ARG A 100 -16.50 -18.58 7.29
C ARG A 100 -16.26 -18.59 5.79
N PHE A 101 -16.02 -19.76 5.22
CA PHE A 101 -16.01 -19.98 3.79
C PHE A 101 -16.43 -21.41 3.47
N LEU A 102 -16.85 -21.61 2.22
CA LEU A 102 -17.34 -22.89 1.72
C LEU A 102 -16.27 -23.52 0.84
N PHE A 103 -15.85 -24.74 1.17
CA PHE A 103 -14.83 -25.46 0.43
C PHE A 103 -15.35 -26.82 -0.03
N PRO A 104 -15.19 -27.18 -1.32
CA PRO A 104 -15.58 -28.49 -1.82
C PRO A 104 -14.60 -29.57 -1.33
N GLU A 105 -15.10 -30.57 -0.63
CA GLU A 105 -14.33 -31.74 -0.17
C GLU A 105 -14.77 -32.96 -1.00
N LEU A 106 -13.81 -33.73 -1.53
CA LEU A 106 -14.11 -34.95 -2.28
C LEU A 106 -14.79 -35.97 -1.37
N GLU A 107 -15.90 -36.56 -1.81
CA GLU A 107 -16.54 -37.62 -1.04
C GLU A 107 -15.65 -38.87 -1.02
N PRO A 108 -15.51 -39.54 0.14
CA PRO A 108 -14.78 -40.78 0.22
C PRO A 108 -15.33 -41.79 -0.79
N ASN A 109 -14.44 -42.39 -1.59
CA ASN A 109 -14.76 -43.43 -2.59
C ASN A 109 -15.56 -42.97 -3.82
N LYS A 110 -15.58 -41.67 -4.14
CA LYS A 110 -16.14 -41.14 -5.40
C LYS A 110 -15.15 -40.21 -6.08
N THR A 111 -14.97 -40.36 -7.39
CA THR A 111 -13.96 -39.60 -8.15
C THR A 111 -14.45 -38.22 -8.61
N ASP A 112 -15.78 -38.04 -8.75
CA ASP A 112 -16.39 -36.80 -9.29
C ASP A 112 -17.54 -36.28 -8.42
N SER A 113 -17.53 -36.57 -7.11
CA SER A 113 -18.56 -36.09 -6.19
C SER A 113 -17.93 -35.29 -5.06
N TYR A 114 -18.39 -34.03 -4.93
CA TYR A 114 -17.89 -33.10 -3.93
C TYR A 114 -19.02 -32.73 -2.96
N LYS A 115 -18.70 -32.75 -1.67
CA LYS A 115 -19.57 -32.22 -0.62
C LYS A 115 -19.04 -30.86 -0.19
N LEU A 116 -19.93 -29.86 -0.17
CA LEU A 116 -19.58 -28.54 0.32
C LEU A 116 -19.42 -28.58 1.85
N GLN A 117 -18.24 -28.20 2.32
CA GLN A 117 -17.91 -28.16 3.74
C GLN A 117 -17.62 -26.73 4.18
N VAL A 118 -18.15 -26.37 5.35
CA VAL A 118 -17.90 -25.07 5.96
C VAL A 118 -16.61 -25.13 6.77
N TYR A 119 -15.74 -24.16 6.53
CA TYR A 119 -14.56 -23.87 7.32
C TYR A 119 -14.62 -22.45 7.85
N ARG A 120 -13.92 -22.18 8.95
CA ARG A 120 -13.72 -20.84 9.49
C ARG A 120 -12.27 -20.60 9.87
N PHE A 121 -11.83 -19.36 9.80
CA PHE A 121 -10.49 -18.99 10.25
C PHE A 121 -10.43 -18.85 11.77
N LYS A 122 -9.33 -19.30 12.36
CA LYS A 122 -9.01 -19.10 13.78
C LYS A 122 -8.13 -17.87 14.03
N HIS A 123 -7.59 -17.29 12.97
CA HIS A 123 -6.59 -16.23 13.01
C HIS A 123 -6.94 -15.16 11.99
N VAL A 124 -6.37 -13.97 12.16
CA VAL A 124 -6.51 -12.86 11.23
C VAL A 124 -5.99 -13.26 9.85
N MET A 125 -6.78 -13.01 8.81
CA MET A 125 -6.45 -13.34 7.43
C MET A 125 -6.09 -12.08 6.63
N PHE A 126 -5.27 -12.26 5.59
CA PHE A 126 -4.96 -11.19 4.65
C PHE A 126 -6.20 -10.79 3.84
N GLY A 127 -6.33 -9.50 3.52
CA GLY A 127 -7.41 -8.97 2.68
C GLY A 127 -8.68 -8.56 3.42
N VAL A 128 -8.74 -8.78 4.74
CA VAL A 128 -9.83 -8.31 5.60
C VAL A 128 -9.38 -7.07 6.36
N LYS A 129 -10.27 -6.10 6.56
CA LYS A 129 -10.05 -4.81 7.22
C LYS A 129 -9.88 -4.93 8.74
N ILE A 130 -8.93 -5.77 9.18
CA ILE A 130 -8.66 -6.09 10.60
C ILE A 130 -7.48 -5.29 11.13
N CYS A 131 -6.64 -4.78 10.23
CA CYS A 131 -5.61 -3.80 10.53
C CYS A 131 -5.55 -2.86 9.32
N ALA A 132 -5.32 -1.56 9.53
CA ALA A 132 -5.15 -0.61 8.45
C ALA A 132 -3.88 -0.95 7.63
N SER A 133 -3.96 -1.98 6.79
CA SER A 133 -2.94 -2.29 5.80
C SER A 133 -3.13 -1.31 4.65
N SER A 134 -2.68 -0.08 4.87
CA SER A 134 -2.50 0.91 3.82
C SER A 134 -1.34 0.46 2.92
N ALA A 135 -1.57 -0.60 2.15
CA ALA A 135 -0.69 -1.03 1.08
C ALA A 135 -1.20 -0.40 -0.23
N ASP A 136 -1.18 0.93 -0.30
CA ASP A 136 -1.54 1.65 -1.52
C ASP A 136 -0.27 2.20 -2.20
N LYS A 137 -0.02 1.65 -3.39
CA LYS A 137 0.67 2.18 -4.59
C LYS A 137 1.77 3.23 -4.40
N ILE A 138 2.97 2.93 -4.91
CA ILE A 138 4.16 3.82 -4.97
C ILE A 138 4.32 4.64 -3.69
N TYR A 139 4.68 3.95 -2.62
CA TYR A 139 4.83 4.53 -1.29
C TYR A 139 6.20 5.23 -1.18
N ASP A 140 6.23 6.56 -1.31
CA ASP A 140 7.42 7.38 -1.05
C ASP A 140 7.25 8.22 0.23
N PRO A 141 7.37 7.60 1.42
CA PRO A 141 7.09 8.26 2.70
C PRO A 141 8.10 9.37 3.01
N ILE A 142 9.32 9.26 2.51
CA ILE A 142 10.41 10.20 2.77
C ILE A 142 10.45 11.31 1.72
N GLY A 143 9.98 11.06 0.50
CA GLY A 143 10.06 12.00 -0.62
C GLY A 143 11.27 11.80 -1.52
N PHE A 144 11.98 10.67 -1.46
CA PHE A 144 13.16 10.46 -2.30
C PHE A 144 12.87 10.61 -3.79
N LEU A 145 11.67 10.21 -4.20
CA LEU A 145 11.18 10.27 -5.57
C LEU A 145 10.27 11.48 -5.80
N SER A 146 10.14 12.39 -4.83
CA SER A 146 9.33 13.61 -4.97
C SER A 146 9.67 14.43 -6.23
N PRO A 147 10.95 14.69 -6.61
CA PRO A 147 11.25 15.42 -7.84
C PRO A 147 10.89 14.63 -9.12
N TYR A 148 10.83 13.30 -9.02
CA TYR A 148 10.44 12.45 -10.14
C TYR A 148 8.92 12.36 -10.29
N THR A 149 8.21 12.11 -9.19
CA THR A 149 6.76 11.89 -9.16
C THR A 149 5.97 13.18 -9.37
N ILE A 150 6.48 14.34 -8.96
CA ILE A 150 5.79 15.61 -9.17
C ILE A 150 5.59 15.93 -10.66
N ARG A 151 6.55 15.55 -11.52
CA ARG A 151 6.43 15.73 -12.98
C ARG A 151 5.25 14.93 -13.54
N LEU A 152 5.09 13.69 -13.10
CA LEU A 152 3.93 12.86 -13.47
C LEU A 152 2.62 13.50 -13.02
N LYS A 153 2.56 14.01 -11.78
CA LYS A 153 1.34 14.66 -11.27
C LYS A 153 0.97 15.90 -12.08
N CYS A 154 1.97 16.73 -12.44
CA CYS A 154 1.75 17.86 -13.35
C CYS A 154 1.26 17.40 -14.73
N LEU A 155 1.84 16.34 -15.32
CA LEU A 155 1.41 15.80 -16.61
C LEU A 155 -0.02 15.27 -16.58
N LEU A 156 -0.39 14.54 -15.52
CA LEU A 156 -1.77 14.05 -15.34
C LEU A 156 -2.76 15.20 -15.19
N GLN A 157 -2.39 16.24 -14.45
CA GLN A 157 -3.22 17.44 -14.34
C GLN A 157 -3.39 18.15 -15.69
N GLU A 158 -2.31 18.25 -16.48
CA GLU A 158 -2.41 18.78 -17.84
C GLU A 158 -3.37 17.97 -18.69
N LEU A 159 -3.24 16.63 -18.73
CA LEU A 159 -4.16 15.74 -19.46
C LEU A 159 -5.63 15.95 -19.04
N TRP A 160 -5.91 16.14 -17.75
CA TRP A 160 -7.27 16.42 -17.28
C TRP A 160 -7.84 17.74 -17.79
N LEU A 161 -7.00 18.76 -18.01
CA LEU A 161 -7.45 20.03 -18.59
C LEU A 161 -7.86 19.88 -20.07
N TRP A 162 -7.36 18.87 -20.77
CA TRP A 162 -7.75 18.58 -22.16
C TRP A 162 -9.10 17.89 -22.29
N LYS A 163 -9.72 17.44 -21.18
CA LYS A 163 -11.04 16.78 -21.17
C LYS A 163 -11.16 15.63 -22.19
N LEU A 164 -10.08 14.87 -22.37
CA LEU A 164 -10.02 13.74 -23.28
C LEU A 164 -10.91 12.59 -22.80
N ALA A 165 -11.64 11.97 -23.72
CA ALA A 165 -12.24 10.66 -23.51
C ALA A 165 -11.14 9.58 -23.40
N TRP A 166 -11.49 8.40 -22.91
CA TRP A 166 -10.51 7.32 -22.66
C TRP A 166 -9.88 6.77 -23.95
N ASP A 167 -10.54 6.99 -25.09
CA ASP A 167 -10.17 6.57 -26.44
C ASP A 167 -9.57 7.70 -27.30
N ASP A 168 -9.53 8.93 -26.79
CA ASP A 168 -8.93 10.07 -27.50
C ASP A 168 -7.40 9.97 -27.54
N GLU A 169 -6.81 10.43 -28.65
CA GLU A 169 -5.35 10.49 -28.80
C GLU A 169 -4.74 11.55 -27.88
N ILE A 170 -3.64 11.19 -27.22
CA ILE A 170 -2.88 12.12 -26.37
C ILE A 170 -2.19 13.17 -27.26
N PRO A 171 -2.30 14.48 -26.93
CA PRO A 171 -1.62 15.53 -27.68
C PRO A 171 -0.11 15.25 -27.83
N PRO A 172 0.48 15.47 -29.03
CA PRO A 172 1.88 15.13 -29.31
C PRO A 172 2.88 15.69 -28.30
N ASP A 173 2.66 16.91 -27.82
CA ASP A 173 3.53 17.58 -26.86
C ASP A 173 3.53 16.89 -25.47
N ILE A 174 2.36 16.44 -25.03
CA ILE A 174 2.21 15.71 -23.76
C ILE A 174 2.81 14.31 -23.90
N TYR A 175 2.55 13.64 -25.03
CA TYR A 175 3.10 12.32 -25.31
C TYR A 175 4.64 12.34 -25.34
N ALA A 176 5.25 13.37 -25.94
CA ALA A 176 6.70 13.53 -25.93
C ALA A 176 7.26 13.68 -24.50
N THR A 177 6.62 14.52 -23.69
CA THR A 177 7.04 14.75 -22.29
C THR A 177 6.84 13.49 -21.43
N TRP A 178 5.72 12.79 -21.62
CA TRP A 178 5.43 11.51 -20.97
C TRP A 178 6.48 10.46 -21.35
N SER A 179 6.78 10.32 -22.64
CA SER A 179 7.75 9.35 -23.15
C SER A 179 9.15 9.61 -22.57
N GLN A 180 9.55 10.87 -22.49
CA GLN A 180 10.79 11.26 -21.84
C GLN A 180 10.78 10.87 -20.35
N TRP A 181 9.74 11.23 -19.60
CA TRP A 181 9.61 10.89 -18.18
C TRP A 181 9.63 9.36 -17.95
N TRP A 182 8.99 8.60 -18.83
CA TRP A 182 8.98 7.14 -18.79
C TRP A 182 10.36 6.54 -19.08
N SER A 183 11.13 7.13 -20.00
CA SER A 183 12.49 6.69 -20.32
C SER A 183 13.46 6.81 -19.15
N GLU A 184 13.15 7.66 -18.17
CA GLU A 184 13.95 7.84 -16.95
C GLU A 184 13.61 6.81 -15.85
N VAL A 185 12.50 6.06 -15.95
CA VAL A 185 12.11 5.04 -14.95
C VAL A 185 13.25 4.06 -14.65
N PRO A 186 13.97 3.49 -15.65
CA PRO A 186 15.07 2.57 -15.39
C PRO A 186 16.19 3.19 -14.56
N LEU A 187 16.44 4.50 -14.71
CA LEU A 187 17.49 5.21 -13.96
C LEU A 187 17.18 5.29 -12.46
N LEU A 188 15.89 5.19 -12.06
CA LEU A 188 15.52 5.15 -10.66
C LEU A 188 16.05 3.91 -9.94
N SER A 189 16.26 2.81 -10.67
CA SER A 189 16.88 1.60 -10.11
C SER A 189 18.36 1.78 -9.79
N GLU A 190 19.01 2.77 -10.42
CA GLU A 190 20.42 3.10 -10.21
C GLU A 190 20.62 4.11 -9.07
N LEU A 191 19.55 4.77 -8.61
CA LEU A 191 19.59 5.77 -7.56
C LEU A 191 20.02 5.15 -6.22
N LYS A 192 21.24 5.45 -5.79
CA LYS A 192 21.77 5.02 -4.48
C LYS A 192 21.71 6.15 -3.47
N ILE A 193 20.90 5.96 -2.44
CA ILE A 193 20.74 6.95 -1.37
C ILE A 193 21.42 6.41 -0.10
N PRO A 194 22.33 7.19 0.52
CA PRO A 194 22.89 6.81 1.81
C PRO A 194 21.78 6.63 2.85
N ARG A 195 21.72 5.42 3.43
CA ARG A 195 20.77 5.10 4.50
C ARG A 195 21.02 6.02 5.70
N MET A 196 22.26 6.11 6.16
CA MET A 196 22.62 6.83 7.38
C MET A 196 22.63 8.34 7.16
N ILE A 197 21.89 9.10 7.98
CA ILE A 197 21.83 10.58 7.91
C ILE A 197 22.93 11.22 8.75
N LEU A 198 23.25 10.64 9.89
CA LEU A 198 24.42 11.01 10.69
C LEU A 198 25.61 10.20 10.15
N ASN A 199 26.82 10.75 10.06
CA ASN A 199 27.98 9.93 9.72
C ASN A 199 28.58 9.40 11.02
N SER A 200 28.77 8.09 11.11
CA SER A 200 29.45 7.46 12.24
C SER A 200 30.90 7.93 12.36
N GLY A 201 31.36 8.15 13.59
CA GLY A 201 32.79 8.17 13.92
C GLY A 201 33.43 9.51 14.28
N GLY A 202 32.68 10.55 14.66
CA GLY A 202 33.28 11.77 15.21
C GLY A 202 32.35 12.52 16.14
N ASP A 203 32.92 13.21 17.13
CA ASP A 203 32.18 14.15 17.98
C ASP A 203 31.54 15.21 17.06
N SER A 204 30.21 15.24 16.97
CA SER A 204 29.51 16.28 16.22
C SER A 204 29.54 17.56 17.04
N CYS A 205 30.10 18.62 16.46
CA CYS A 205 30.24 19.90 17.13
C CYS A 205 29.07 20.85 16.82
N ASP A 206 28.37 20.63 15.70
CA ASP A 206 27.25 21.47 15.25
C ASP A 206 26.35 20.68 14.28
N VAL A 207 25.03 20.71 14.52
CA VAL A 207 24.01 19.99 13.75
C VAL A 207 22.91 20.99 13.38
N GLN A 208 22.63 21.12 12.09
CA GLN A 208 21.69 22.10 11.55
C GLN A 208 20.79 21.46 10.50
N ILE A 209 19.53 21.87 10.47
CA ILE A 209 18.58 21.48 9.43
C ILE A 209 18.43 22.65 8.46
N TYR A 210 18.71 22.40 7.18
CA TYR A 210 18.45 23.33 6.08
C TYR A 210 17.21 22.89 5.33
N THR A 211 16.22 23.78 5.26
CA THR A 211 15.02 23.56 4.46
C THR A 211 15.05 24.49 3.26
N PHE A 212 14.98 23.91 2.07
CA PHE A 212 14.81 24.62 0.82
C PHE A 212 13.34 24.52 0.42
N PHE A 213 12.78 25.63 -0.05
CA PHE A 213 11.42 25.71 -0.55
C PHE A 213 11.45 26.38 -1.92
N ASP A 214 10.73 25.80 -2.87
CA ASP A 214 10.53 26.38 -4.18
C ASP A 214 9.06 26.22 -4.62
N ALA A 215 8.56 27.21 -5.33
CA ALA A 215 7.19 27.23 -5.83
C ALA A 215 7.13 27.80 -7.24
N SER A 216 6.61 27.00 -8.16
CA SER A 216 6.35 27.38 -9.54
C SER A 216 4.86 27.63 -9.76
N GLN A 217 4.47 27.97 -11.00
CA GLN A 217 3.05 28.02 -11.39
C GLN A 217 2.37 26.64 -11.39
N LYS A 218 3.13 25.55 -11.59
CA LYS A 218 2.59 24.19 -11.70
C LYS A 218 2.60 23.42 -10.38
N ALA A 219 3.63 23.62 -9.55
CA ALA A 219 3.85 22.84 -8.33
C ALA A 219 4.66 23.62 -7.29
N HIS A 220 4.58 23.17 -6.05
CA HIS A 220 5.47 23.60 -4.97
C HIS A 220 6.18 22.39 -4.35
N GLY A 221 7.38 22.62 -3.83
CA GLY A 221 8.22 21.60 -3.24
C GLY A 221 9.04 22.14 -2.08
N ALA A 222 9.28 21.27 -1.10
CA ALA A 222 10.18 21.53 0.00
C ALA A 222 11.12 20.34 0.16
N ALA A 223 12.40 20.60 0.44
CA ALA A 223 13.40 19.58 0.74
C ALA A 223 14.21 19.97 1.98
N ALA A 224 14.39 19.03 2.90
CA ALA A 224 15.13 19.20 4.13
C ALA A 224 16.42 18.38 4.08
N PHE A 225 17.54 19.02 4.45
CA PHE A 225 18.86 18.41 4.55
C PHE A 225 19.41 18.62 5.96
N LEU A 226 20.08 17.60 6.49
CA LEU A 226 20.82 17.70 7.74
C LEU A 226 22.27 18.00 7.41
N ARG A 227 22.75 19.17 7.84
CA ARG A 227 24.16 19.53 7.85
C ARG A 227 24.74 19.17 9.22
N VAL A 228 25.80 18.39 9.22
CA VAL A 228 26.55 18.03 10.42
C VAL A 228 28.00 18.44 10.25
N LYS A 229 28.48 19.30 11.15
CA LYS A 229 29.89 19.68 11.23
C LYS A 229 30.59 18.78 12.26
N TYR A 230 31.54 18.01 11.76
CA TYR A 230 32.50 17.27 12.55
C TYR A 230 33.79 18.09 12.69
N LYS A 231 34.74 17.63 13.50
CA LYS A 231 36.04 18.30 13.70
C LYS A 231 36.77 18.57 12.37
N ASP A 232 36.81 17.58 11.47
CA ASP A 232 37.62 17.65 10.24
C ASP A 232 36.80 17.73 8.93
N ARG A 233 35.47 17.63 9.00
CA ARG A 233 34.61 17.57 7.81
C ARG A 233 33.21 18.10 8.07
N ILE A 234 32.52 18.49 6.99
CA ILE A 234 31.08 18.78 7.01
C ILE A 234 30.38 17.71 6.16
N GLY A 235 29.38 17.05 6.74
CA GLY A 235 28.46 16.17 6.02
C GLY A 235 27.14 16.87 5.77
N VAL A 236 26.55 16.66 4.60
CA VAL A 236 25.19 17.11 4.28
C VAL A 236 24.43 15.91 3.74
N ASN A 237 23.33 15.55 4.39
CA ASN A 237 22.53 14.39 4.03
C ASN A 237 21.06 14.78 3.86
N PHE A 238 20.43 14.26 2.82
CA PHE A 238 19.00 14.46 2.58
C PHE A 238 18.16 13.77 3.67
N VAL A 239 17.20 14.49 4.24
CA VAL A 239 16.32 14.00 5.30
C VAL A 239 14.98 13.59 4.72
N THR A 240 14.29 14.53 4.08
CA THR A 240 12.96 14.35 3.51
C THR A 240 12.64 15.44 2.50
N SER A 241 11.71 15.18 1.60
CA SER A 241 11.06 16.22 0.79
C SER A 241 9.58 15.93 0.66
N LYS A 242 8.84 16.98 0.28
CA LYS A 242 7.44 16.88 -0.08
C LYS A 242 7.21 17.79 -1.27
N SER A 243 6.47 17.29 -2.24
CA SER A 243 6.05 18.06 -3.41
C SER A 243 4.57 17.86 -3.67
N SER A 244 3.92 18.92 -4.14
CA SER A 244 2.51 18.87 -4.51
C SER A 244 2.25 19.83 -5.67
N GLU A 245 1.50 19.32 -6.64
CA GLU A 245 0.95 20.06 -7.75
C GLU A 245 0.01 21.14 -7.22
N LYS A 246 -0.03 22.29 -7.87
CA LYS A 246 -1.01 23.32 -7.54
C LYS A 246 -2.36 22.87 -8.07
N ILE A 247 -3.37 22.86 -7.22
CA ILE A 247 -4.74 22.48 -7.63
C ILE A 247 -5.26 23.55 -8.58
N ILE A 248 -5.51 23.18 -9.83
CA ILE A 248 -6.26 23.99 -10.78
C ILE A 248 -7.73 23.56 -10.62
N PRO A 249 -8.66 24.48 -10.30
CA PRO A 249 -10.07 24.14 -10.20
C PRO A 249 -10.53 23.51 -11.50
N ALA A 250 -11.08 22.29 -11.44
CA ALA A 250 -11.74 21.72 -12.59
C ALA A 250 -12.87 22.67 -13.02
N GLN A 251 -12.80 23.20 -14.24
CA GLN A 251 -13.94 23.87 -14.83
C GLN A 251 -14.98 22.78 -15.09
N ILE A 252 -15.91 22.63 -14.14
CA ILE A 252 -17.11 21.79 -14.28
C ILE A 252 -17.78 22.24 -15.57
N GLY A 253 -17.65 21.42 -16.62
CA GLY A 253 -18.43 21.60 -17.83
C GLY A 253 -19.88 21.41 -17.46
N THR A 254 -20.73 22.39 -17.78
CA THR A 254 -22.16 22.33 -17.51
C THR A 254 -22.93 21.36 -18.40
N ASP A 255 -22.26 20.57 -19.24
CA ASP A 255 -22.92 19.76 -20.26
C ASP A 255 -22.42 18.30 -20.22
N GLY A 256 -23.32 17.37 -19.92
CA GLY A 256 -23.08 15.94 -20.08
C GLY A 256 -23.87 15.08 -19.11
N CYS A 257 -25.14 14.82 -19.42
CA CYS A 257 -25.92 13.74 -18.80
C CYS A 257 -25.15 12.41 -18.94
N PHE A 258 -24.88 11.75 -17.82
CA PHE A 258 -24.57 10.33 -17.79
C PHE A 258 -25.91 9.59 -17.69
N THR A 259 -26.33 8.96 -18.78
CA THR A 259 -27.32 7.86 -18.80
C THR A 259 -26.60 6.55 -19.00
#